data_AF-A0A941N9F2-F1
#
_entry.id   AF-A0A941N9F2-F1
#
_cell.length_a   1.000
_cell.length_b   1.000
_cell.length_c   1.000
_cell.angle_alpha   90.00
_cell.angle_beta   90.00
_cell.angle_gamma   90.00
#
_symmetry.space_group_name_H-M   'P 1'
#
loop_
_entity.id
_entity.type
_entity.pdbx_description
1 polymer ?
#
loop_
_entity_poly.entity_id
_entity_poly.type
_entity_poly.pdbx_seq_one_letter_code
_entity_poly.pdbx_strand_id
1 'polypeptide(L)'
;MTRPRIAYVAAVLFLPACAGVLGGELGPARGEPPIWDKALHFIAYFVLSALIALALQAPRNVLRGMAGLITMGAVLELVQGLVGRDMSAWDELANTLGVIAGAVVAWAVIAVLVARNPSR
;
A
#
# COMPACT_ATOMS: atom_id res chain seq x y z
N MET A 1 8.26 -1.10 25.03
CA MET A 1 6.79 -0.85 25.01
C MET A 1 6.30 -0.13 23.75
N THR A 2 7.17 0.35 22.84
CA THR A 2 6.80 1.17 21.67
C THR A 2 6.43 0.36 20.41
N ARG A 3 7.14 -0.74 20.12
CA ARG A 3 6.86 -1.61 18.95
C ARG A 3 5.42 -2.14 18.85
N PRO A 4 4.77 -2.65 19.93
CA PRO A 4 3.42 -3.20 19.82
C PRO A 4 2.35 -2.12 19.58
N ARG A 5 2.57 -0.88 20.05
CA ARG A 5 1.64 0.24 19.81
C ARG A 5 1.64 0.67 18.34
N ILE A 6 2.81 0.78 17.72
CA ILE A 6 2.92 1.13 16.30
C ILE A 6 2.30 0.05 15.43
N ALA A 7 2.60 -1.23 15.71
CA ALA A 7 2.00 -2.34 14.97
C ALA A 7 0.47 -2.31 15.03
N TYR A 8 -0.09 -2.12 16.23
CA TYR A 8 -1.53 -2.06 16.42
C TYR A 8 -2.18 -0.87 15.70
N VAL A 9 -1.63 0.34 15.85
CA VAL A 9 -2.15 1.53 15.16
C VAL A 9 -2.08 1.36 13.65
N ALA A 10 -0.95 0.86 13.13
CA ALA A 10 -0.80 0.62 11.70
C ALA A 10 -1.81 -0.42 11.18
N ALA A 11 -2.06 -1.50 11.92
CA ALA A 11 -3.07 -2.49 11.57
C ALA A 11 -4.49 -1.90 11.55
N VAL A 12 -4.83 -1.07 12.54
CA VAL A 12 -6.14 -0.39 12.61
C VAL A 12 -6.32 0.59 11.46
N LEU A 13 -5.27 1.35 11.10
CA LEU A 13 -5.31 2.31 9.99
C LEU A 13 -5.30 1.64 8.61
N PHE A 14 -4.71 0.45 8.50
CA PHE A 14 -4.66 -0.29 7.25
C PHE A 14 -6.06 -0.60 6.71
N LEU A 15 -7.00 -1.02 7.57
CA LEU A 15 -8.35 -1.40 7.17
C LEU A 15 -9.13 -0.27 6.46
N PRO A 16 -9.30 0.93 7.04
CA PRO A 16 -10.01 2.01 6.37
C PRO A 16 -9.23 2.54 5.15
N ALA A 17 -7.89 2.52 5.17
CA ALA A 17 -7.09 2.88 4.00
C ALA A 17 -7.36 1.91 2.83
N CYS A 18 -7.37 0.61 3.11
CA CYS A 18 -7.65 -0.44 2.12
C CYS A 18 -9.07 -0.30 1.55
N ALA A 19 -10.07 -0.08 2.42
CA ALA A 19 -11.43 0.19 1.99
C ALA A 19 -11.53 1.45 1.11
N GLY A 20 -10.76 2.50 1.42
CA GLY A 20 -10.67 3.72 0.63
C GLY A 20 -10.12 3.47 -0.78
N VAL A 21 -9.07 2.66 -0.91
CA VAL A 21 -8.49 2.26 -2.20
C VAL A 21 -9.47 1.44 -3.02
N LEU A 22 -10.09 0.41 -2.41
CA LEU A 22 -11.12 -0.40 -3.08
C LEU A 22 -12.29 0.46 -3.59
N GLY A 23 -12.79 1.38 -2.76
CA GLY A 23 -13.87 2.29 -3.16
C GLY A 23 -13.45 3.31 -4.23
N GLY A 24 -12.19 3.73 -4.23
CA GLY A 24 -11.63 4.63 -5.25
C GLY A 24 -11.53 3.96 -6.61
N GLU A 25 -10.94 2.77 -6.66
CA GLU A 25 -10.69 2.03 -7.91
C GLU A 25 -11.98 1.43 -8.49
N LEU A 26 -12.87 0.91 -7.65
CA LEU A 26 -14.16 0.35 -8.10
C LEU A 26 -15.25 1.41 -8.30
N GLY A 27 -14.99 2.65 -7.86
CA GLY A 27 -15.92 3.76 -8.03
C GLY A 27 -16.09 4.19 -9.49
N PRO A 28 -16.88 5.23 -9.77
CA PRO A 28 -16.99 5.80 -11.11
C PRO A 28 -15.66 6.46 -11.53
N ALA A 29 -15.38 6.45 -12.84
CA ALA A 29 -14.20 7.14 -13.38
C ALA A 29 -14.32 8.65 -13.14
N ARG A 30 -13.27 9.26 -12.58
CA ARG A 30 -13.28 10.67 -12.18
C ARG A 30 -12.72 11.62 -13.24
N GLY A 31 -12.19 11.08 -14.35
CA GLY A 31 -11.65 11.88 -15.45
C GLY A 31 -10.41 12.70 -15.07
N GLU A 32 -9.58 12.17 -14.18
CA GLU A 32 -8.38 12.85 -13.72
C GLU A 32 -7.33 12.95 -14.83
N PRO A 33 -6.48 14.01 -14.83
CA PRO A 33 -5.34 14.07 -15.74
C PRO A 33 -4.47 12.82 -15.59
N PRO A 34 -3.94 12.22 -16.69
CA PRO A 34 -3.25 10.93 -16.64
C PRO A 34 -2.12 10.86 -15.60
N ILE A 35 -1.34 11.94 -15.46
CA ILE A 35 -0.25 12.00 -14.47
C ILE A 35 -0.78 11.98 -13.03
N TRP A 36 -1.90 12.64 -12.78
CA TRP A 36 -2.48 12.71 -11.45
C TRP A 36 -3.11 11.38 -11.04
N ASP A 37 -3.80 10.72 -11.97
CA ASP A 37 -4.33 9.37 -11.80
C ASP A 37 -3.22 8.37 -11.39
N LYS A 38 -2.07 8.37 -12.08
CA LYS A 38 -0.93 7.51 -11.68
C LYS A 38 -0.31 7.90 -10.34
N ALA A 39 -0.31 9.20 -10.01
CA ALA A 39 0.18 9.67 -8.72
C ALA A 39 -0.73 9.20 -7.57
N LEU A 40 -2.05 9.18 -7.76
CA LEU A 40 -2.98 8.65 -6.77
C LEU A 40 -2.78 7.16 -6.55
N HIS A 41 -2.63 6.36 -7.61
CA HIS A 41 -2.29 4.94 -7.53
C HIS A 41 -0.99 4.71 -6.75
N PHE A 42 0.08 5.42 -7.11
CA PHE A 42 1.34 5.34 -6.38
C PHE A 42 1.19 5.68 -4.88
N ILE A 43 0.53 6.79 -4.55
CA ILE A 43 0.36 7.25 -3.15
C ILE A 43 -0.52 6.27 -2.36
N ALA A 44 -1.60 5.78 -2.95
CA ALA A 44 -2.51 4.82 -2.34
C ALA A 44 -1.78 3.56 -1.90
N TYR A 45 -1.05 2.92 -2.83
CA TYR A 45 -0.33 1.68 -2.55
C TYR A 45 0.92 1.90 -1.70
N PHE A 46 1.55 3.09 -1.80
CA PHE A 46 2.59 3.51 -0.85
C PHE A 46 2.09 3.49 0.58
N VAL A 47 0.94 4.13 0.85
CA VAL A 47 0.36 4.20 2.20
C VAL A 47 -0.05 2.80 2.68
N LEU A 48 -0.73 2.00 1.85
CA LEU A 48 -1.11 0.63 2.21
C LEU A 48 0.10 -0.24 2.57
N SER A 49 1.15 -0.17 1.75
CA SER A 49 2.38 -0.95 1.96
C SER A 49 3.15 -0.50 3.20
N ALA A 50 3.24 0.81 3.44
CA ALA A 50 3.86 1.33 4.65
C ALA A 50 3.12 0.86 5.92
N LEU A 51 1.78 0.94 5.92
CA LEU A 51 0.95 0.50 7.04
C LEU A 51 1.07 -1.01 7.30
N ILE A 52 0.96 -1.84 6.26
CA ILE A 52 1.06 -3.30 6.43
C ILE A 52 2.47 -3.72 6.86
N ALA A 53 3.52 -3.05 6.37
CA ALA A 53 4.89 -3.30 6.78
C ALA A 53 5.14 -2.95 8.25
N LEU A 54 4.62 -1.80 8.72
CA LEU A 54 4.67 -1.38 10.12
C LEU A 54 3.85 -2.27 11.05
N ALA A 55 2.75 -2.84 10.56
CA ALA A 55 1.90 -3.77 11.29
C ALA A 55 2.56 -5.14 11.46
N LEU A 56 3.12 -5.69 10.38
CA LEU A 56 3.64 -7.07 10.38
C LEU A 56 5.07 -7.18 10.93
N GLN A 57 5.92 -6.18 10.69
CA GLN A 57 7.32 -6.03 11.15
C GLN A 57 8.31 -7.16 10.81
N ALA A 58 7.83 -8.38 10.53
CA ALA A 58 8.63 -9.54 10.17
C ALA A 58 8.85 -9.59 8.65
N PRO A 59 10.10 -9.65 8.15
CA PRO A 59 10.39 -9.54 6.72
C PRO A 59 9.58 -10.47 5.81
N ARG A 60 9.43 -11.74 6.21
CA ARG A 60 8.63 -12.73 5.46
C ARG A 60 7.15 -12.34 5.35
N ASN A 61 6.59 -11.78 6.41
CA ASN A 61 5.19 -11.36 6.43
C ASN A 61 5.02 -10.05 5.64
N VAL A 62 5.99 -9.14 5.69
CA VAL A 62 6.00 -7.93 4.85
C VAL A 62 6.03 -8.32 3.37
N LEU A 63 6.90 -9.24 2.95
CA LEU A 63 6.95 -9.71 1.56
C LEU A 63 5.62 -10.33 1.10
N ARG A 64 4.96 -11.11 1.98
CA ARG A 64 3.61 -11.64 1.70
C ARG A 64 2.57 -10.53 1.58
N GLY A 65 2.63 -9.52 2.43
CA GLY A 65 1.76 -8.34 2.36
C GLY A 65 1.96 -7.56 1.06
N MET A 66 3.20 -7.31 0.66
CA MET A 66 3.54 -6.67 -0.61
C MET A 66 3.01 -7.46 -1.80
N ALA A 67 3.26 -8.78 -1.83
CA ALA A 67 2.73 -9.65 -2.88
C ALA A 67 1.19 -9.62 -2.93
N GLY A 68 0.53 -9.58 -1.78
CA GLY A 68 -0.91 -9.44 -1.66
C GLY A 68 -1.43 -8.12 -2.24
N LEU A 69 -0.77 -6.99 -1.94
CA LEU A 69 -1.14 -5.68 -2.49
C LEU A 69 -0.93 -5.58 -4.00
N ILE A 70 0.19 -6.08 -4.52
CA ILE A 70 0.43 -6.13 -5.97
C ILE A 70 -0.62 -7.01 -6.66
N THR A 71 -0.91 -8.19 -6.09
CA THR A 71 -1.97 -9.06 -6.62
C THR A 71 -3.33 -8.39 -6.58
N MET A 72 -3.63 -7.63 -5.52
CA MET A 72 -4.87 -6.87 -5.40
C MET A 72 -4.99 -5.82 -6.51
N GLY A 73 -3.95 -5.02 -6.76
CA GLY A 73 -3.96 -4.03 -7.85
C GLY A 73 -4.18 -4.66 -9.21
N ALA A 74 -3.45 -5.74 -9.53
CA ALA A 74 -3.62 -6.45 -10.78
C ALA A 74 -5.04 -7.03 -10.96
N VAL A 75 -5.66 -7.50 -9.88
CA VAL A 75 -7.06 -7.97 -9.90
C VAL A 75 -8.03 -6.80 -10.09
N LEU A 76 -7.80 -5.65 -9.46
CA LEU A 76 -8.68 -4.48 -9.60
C LEU A 76 -8.63 -3.92 -11.02
N GLU A 77 -7.45 -3.85 -11.64
CA GLU A 77 -7.28 -3.50 -13.05
C GLU A 77 -8.07 -4.41 -13.98
N LEU A 78 -8.00 -5.73 -13.74
CA LEU A 78 -8.78 -6.69 -14.51
C LEU A 78 -10.29 -6.48 -14.30
N VAL A 79 -10.73 -6.26 -13.06
CA VAL A 79 -12.14 -5.99 -12.74
C VAL A 79 -12.62 -4.71 -13.41
N GLN A 80 -11.81 -3.64 -13.42
CA GLN A 80 -12.10 -2.40 -14.12
C GLN A 80 -12.32 -2.64 -15.61
N GLY A 81 -11.43 -3.40 -16.27
CA GLY A 81 -11.60 -3.79 -17.67
C GLY A 81 -12.90 -4.57 -17.93
N LEU A 82 -13.30 -5.47 -17.02
CA LEU A 82 -14.54 -6.24 -17.12
C LEU A 82 -15.81 -5.40 -16.96
N VAL A 83 -15.74 -4.28 -16.26
CA VAL A 83 -16.87 -3.35 -16.08
C VAL A 83 -16.85 -2.17 -17.05
N GLY A 84 -16.03 -2.24 -18.10
CA GLY A 84 -15.97 -1.23 -19.17
C GLY A 84 -15.18 0.04 -18.81
N ARG A 85 -14.33 -0.01 -17.78
CA ARG A 85 -13.33 1.01 -17.49
C ARG A 85 -12.03 0.75 -18.27
N ASP A 86 -11.21 1.78 -18.38
CA ASP A 86 -9.88 1.66 -18.98
C ASP A 86 -8.97 0.83 -18.05
N MET A 87 -8.44 -0.26 -18.58
CA MET A 87 -7.48 -1.13 -17.90
C MET A 87 -6.07 -0.68 -18.30
N SER A 88 -5.22 -0.40 -17.32
CA SER A 88 -3.91 0.21 -17.53
C SER A 88 -2.79 -0.56 -16.84
N ALA A 89 -1.88 -1.14 -17.63
CA ALA A 89 -0.62 -1.66 -17.11
C ALA A 89 0.23 -0.57 -16.41
N TRP A 90 -0.01 0.70 -16.72
CA TRP A 90 0.67 1.83 -16.08
C TRP A 90 0.16 2.11 -14.67
N ASP A 91 -1.11 1.84 -14.38
CA ASP A 91 -1.66 1.90 -13.02
C ASP A 91 -1.04 0.79 -12.16
N GLU A 92 -0.99 -0.43 -12.69
CA GLU A 92 -0.37 -1.52 -11.95
C GLU A 92 1.13 -1.31 -11.71
N LEU A 93 1.83 -0.67 -12.65
CA LEU A 93 3.21 -0.24 -12.42
C LEU A 93 3.30 0.81 -11.30
N ALA A 94 2.41 1.81 -11.29
CA ALA A 94 2.36 2.83 -10.24
C ALA A 94 2.05 2.23 -8.87
N ASN A 95 1.09 1.30 -8.80
CA ASN A 95 0.75 0.51 -7.62
C ASN A 95 1.98 -0.22 -7.10
N THR A 96 2.66 -0.99 -7.96
CA THR A 96 3.84 -1.78 -7.62
C THR A 96 5.00 -0.90 -7.09
N LEU A 97 5.27 0.22 -7.75
CA LEU A 97 6.29 1.17 -7.29
C LEU A 97 5.92 1.79 -5.94
N GLY A 98 4.65 2.12 -5.74
CA GLY A 98 4.10 2.55 -4.46
C GLY A 98 4.34 1.51 -3.37
N VAL A 99 3.99 0.25 -3.64
CA VAL A 99 4.20 -0.88 -2.70
C VAL A 99 5.66 -0.99 -2.28
N ILE A 100 6.59 -0.97 -3.25
CA ILE A 100 8.03 -1.09 -2.97
C ILE A 100 8.50 0.11 -2.12
N ALA A 101 8.16 1.33 -2.52
CA ALA A 101 8.56 2.55 -1.82
C ALA A 101 8.01 2.58 -0.37
N GLY A 102 6.74 2.20 -0.18
CA GLY A 102 6.10 2.16 1.14
C GLY A 102 6.79 1.17 2.08
N ALA A 103 7.12 -0.02 1.59
CA ALA A 103 7.83 -1.04 2.37
C ALA A 103 9.25 -0.60 2.75
N VAL A 104 9.98 0.04 1.83
CA VAL A 104 11.34 0.57 2.09
C VAL A 104 11.30 1.66 3.16
N VAL A 105 10.35 2.59 3.07
CA VAL A 105 10.20 3.66 4.07
C VAL A 105 9.82 3.08 5.44
N ALA A 106 8.88 2.13 5.49
CA ALA A 106 8.51 1.47 6.75
C ALA A 106 9.71 0.75 7.39
N TRP A 107 10.53 0.07 6.59
CA TRP A 107 11.75 -0.58 7.07
C TRP A 107 12.74 0.44 7.65
N ALA A 108 12.97 1.56 6.97
CA ALA A 108 13.82 2.64 7.46
C ALA A 108 13.29 3.22 8.79
N VAL A 109 11.99 3.45 8.90
CA VAL A 109 11.34 3.91 10.15
C VAL A 109 11.57 2.91 11.28
N ILE A 110 11.33 1.62 11.03
CA ILE A 110 11.57 0.56 12.02
C ILE A 110 13.05 0.58 12.45
N ALA A 111 13.98 0.61 11.49
CA ALA A 111 15.41 0.62 11.76
C ALA A 111 15.84 1.80 12.64
N VAL A 112 15.36 3.02 12.35
CA VAL A 112 15.63 4.21 13.19
C VAL A 112 15.05 4.04 14.59
N LEU A 113 13.81 3.53 14.72
CA LEU A 113 13.18 3.34 16.03
C LEU A 113 13.87 2.27 16.88
N VAL A 114 14.43 1.23 16.25
CA VAL A 114 15.26 0.21 16.91
C VAL A 114 16.58 0.82 17.37
N ALA A 115 17.29 1.54 16.49
CA ALA A 115 18.57 2.15 16.81
C ALA A 115 18.50 3.15 17.98
N ARG A 116 17.35 3.83 18.14
CA ARG A 116 17.09 4.75 19.25
C ARG A 116 16.76 4.07 20.60
N ASN A 117 16.52 2.77 20.64
CA ASN A 117 16.27 2.01 21.87
C ASN A 117 17.05 0.68 21.91
N PRO A 118 18.40 0.71 21.98
CA PRO A 118 19.23 -0.48 21.91
C PRO A 118 19.27 -1.30 23.22
N SER A 119 18.82 -0.75 24.34
CA SER A 119 18.96 -1.32 25.69
C SER A 119 17.75 -2.16 26.17
N ARG A 120 16.96 -2.72 25.24
CA ARG A 120 15.89 -3.69 25.53
C ARG A 120 16.01 -4.93 24.67
#